data_AF-A0AAE1CM66-F1
#
_entry.id   AF-A0AAE1CM66-F1
#
_cell.length_a   1.000
_cell.length_b   1.000
_cell.length_c   1.000
_cell.angle_alpha   90.00
_cell.angle_beta   90.00
_cell.angle_gamma   90.00
#
_symmetry.space_group_name_H-M   'P 1'
#
loop_
_entity.id
_entity.type
_entity.pdbx_description
1 polymer ?
#
loop_
_entity_poly.entity_id
_entity_poly.type
_entity_poly.pdbx_seq_one_letter_code
_entity_poly.pdbx_strand_id
1 'polypeptide(L)'
;MMETSKHVDPDIIKRKRNDQGLHECEVFGEGPEAMESARTWASCSKNPGHAGFIPYPEFRPDHLPVSWHTPERLEIVRIIAEVTVRLRVGYTSMDRPEGFAFHNLRGSNIVHTGSGWIYDIRPNRDVPCPCQECALSPSPHKTWMEIIIATACHVVYNTEEAKLTHVDLFYDDEQARRSGKMKTVLGSQINLTDEGNDTCLLRCATHDNDLCEKLFELRAAAVKAFVDQNAIGEWRPTVDSVCVIISHPHGRPKQVTVGQVKAIEETDGLMNKLTYSACTCPGSSGAPVLPMDTAGSVRPGRSAVHSIGGISQGGKFAAHDFACIYLRKDFIIIFVVVVVGIIIIIIIIIIIIIIIIIIIIIIIIITIIIIIIIIIIIIGIATTTATTTTTTTTTTTTTTTTTTTTTTTTTTTTTTTTTTTTTTSS
;
A
#
# COMPACT_ATOMS: atom_id res chain seq x y z
N MET A 1 10.41 -2.02 -44.69
CA MET A 1 11.17 -3.25 -45.02
C MET A 1 10.39 -4.41 -44.42
N MET A 2 10.17 -5.50 -45.18
CA MET A 2 9.61 -6.72 -44.59
C MET A 2 10.72 -7.43 -43.82
N GLU A 3 10.57 -7.52 -42.51
CA GLU A 3 11.46 -8.31 -41.67
C GLU A 3 11.16 -9.78 -41.92
N THR A 4 12.12 -10.50 -42.52
CA THR A 4 11.95 -11.92 -42.83
C THR A 4 11.88 -12.71 -41.53
N SER A 5 10.72 -13.31 -41.24
CA SER A 5 10.53 -14.24 -40.12
C SER A 5 11.59 -15.33 -40.18
N LYS A 6 12.61 -15.23 -39.31
CA LYS A 6 13.70 -16.20 -39.24
C LYS A 6 13.20 -17.44 -38.52
N HIS A 7 12.76 -18.43 -39.28
CA HIS A 7 12.24 -19.70 -38.76
C HIS A 7 13.15 -20.28 -37.67
N VAL A 8 12.72 -20.14 -36.42
CA VAL A 8 13.38 -20.67 -35.23
C VAL A 8 13.24 -22.19 -35.23
N ASP A 9 14.38 -22.86 -35.19
CA ASP A 9 14.49 -24.32 -35.16
C ASP A 9 13.58 -24.95 -34.07
N PRO A 10 12.63 -25.84 -34.42
CA PRO A 10 11.83 -26.57 -33.44
C PRO A 10 12.66 -27.28 -32.36
N ASP A 11 13.87 -27.73 -32.68
CA ASP A 11 14.77 -28.35 -31.70
C ASP A 11 15.34 -27.34 -30.70
N ILE A 12 15.52 -26.06 -31.05
CA ILE A 12 15.99 -25.05 -30.07
C ILE A 12 14.90 -24.73 -29.04
N ILE A 13 13.61 -24.75 -29.42
CA ILE A 13 12.48 -24.56 -28.51
C ILE A 13 12.38 -25.76 -27.55
N LYS A 14 12.50 -26.99 -28.08
CA LYS A 14 12.53 -28.21 -27.28
C LYS A 14 13.71 -28.24 -26.31
N ARG A 15 14.91 -27.83 -26.76
CA ARG A 15 16.09 -27.66 -25.90
C ARG A 15 15.81 -26.65 -24.79
N LYS A 16 15.25 -25.46 -25.11
CA LYS A 16 14.94 -24.46 -24.09
C LYS A 16 13.93 -24.96 -23.05
N ARG A 17 12.89 -25.71 -23.47
CA ARG A 17 11.93 -26.35 -22.55
C ARG A 17 12.59 -27.31 -21.56
N ASN A 18 13.61 -28.04 -22.00
CA ASN A 18 14.35 -29.00 -21.18
C ASN A 18 15.45 -28.35 -20.32
N ASP A 19 15.88 -27.13 -20.65
CA ASP A 19 17.00 -26.43 -20.01
C ASP A 19 16.57 -25.62 -18.77
N GLN A 20 15.52 -26.05 -18.07
CA GLN A 20 14.95 -25.33 -16.92
C GLN A 20 15.36 -25.93 -15.58
N GLY A 21 16.02 -27.09 -15.58
CA GLY A 21 16.31 -27.83 -14.36
C GLY A 21 15.01 -28.25 -13.65
N LEU A 22 14.81 -27.72 -12.45
CA LEU A 22 13.59 -27.94 -11.65
C LEU A 22 12.57 -26.79 -11.76
N HIS A 23 12.90 -25.74 -12.51
CA HIS A 23 12.05 -24.56 -12.68
C HIS A 23 11.00 -24.75 -13.79
N GLU A 24 9.91 -23.98 -13.71
CA GLU A 24 8.70 -24.21 -14.49
C GLU A 24 8.20 -22.94 -15.17
N CYS A 25 8.98 -22.40 -16.12
CA CYS A 25 8.49 -21.41 -17.08
C CYS A 25 7.84 -22.12 -18.29
N GLU A 26 6.80 -21.49 -18.83
CA GLU A 26 6.25 -21.89 -20.13
C GLU A 26 7.13 -21.27 -21.23
N VAL A 27 7.45 -22.03 -22.28
CA VAL A 27 8.33 -21.59 -23.36
C VAL A 27 7.58 -21.67 -24.68
N PHE A 28 7.51 -20.55 -25.40
CA PHE A 28 6.85 -20.45 -26.69
C PHE A 28 7.85 -20.51 -27.85
N GLY A 29 7.41 -21.09 -28.96
CA GLY A 29 8.04 -21.02 -30.26
C GLY A 29 7.51 -19.86 -31.10
N GLU A 30 7.53 -20.03 -32.41
CA GLU A 30 7.07 -19.01 -33.38
C GLU A 30 5.56 -19.00 -33.62
N GLY A 31 4.84 -19.98 -33.08
CA GLY A 31 3.39 -20.04 -33.22
C GLY A 31 2.72 -18.83 -32.55
N PRO A 32 1.49 -18.47 -32.95
CA PRO A 32 0.72 -17.49 -32.20
C PRO A 32 0.64 -17.90 -30.72
N GLU A 33 1.16 -17.07 -29.82
CA GLU A 33 1.27 -17.31 -28.37
C GLU A 33 0.01 -17.96 -27.77
N ALA A 34 -1.17 -17.46 -28.14
CA ALA A 34 -2.47 -17.97 -27.68
C ALA A 34 -2.79 -19.40 -28.15
N MET A 35 -2.36 -19.79 -29.37
CA MET A 35 -2.55 -21.15 -29.90
C MET A 35 -1.60 -22.15 -29.23
N GLU A 36 -0.37 -21.74 -28.97
CA GLU A 36 0.59 -22.62 -28.30
C GLU A 36 0.26 -22.76 -26.82
N SER A 37 -0.08 -21.67 -26.14
CA SER A 37 -0.66 -21.65 -24.78
C SER A 37 -1.88 -22.57 -24.65
N ALA A 38 -2.80 -22.54 -25.61
CA ALA A 38 -3.95 -23.46 -25.63
C ALA A 38 -3.53 -24.93 -25.82
N ARG A 39 -2.48 -25.19 -26.60
CA ARG A 39 -1.96 -26.54 -26.85
C ARG A 39 -1.22 -27.10 -25.63
N THR A 40 -0.33 -26.33 -25.01
CA THR A 40 0.43 -26.77 -23.82
C THR A 40 -0.48 -26.92 -22.61
N TRP A 41 -1.53 -26.10 -22.50
CA TRP A 41 -2.65 -26.34 -21.57
C TRP A 41 -3.35 -27.67 -21.85
N ALA A 42 -3.89 -27.88 -23.05
CA ALA A 42 -4.63 -29.10 -23.38
C ALA A 42 -3.80 -30.40 -23.28
N SER A 43 -2.47 -30.32 -23.33
CA SER A 43 -1.54 -31.45 -23.24
C SER A 43 -0.71 -31.47 -21.95
N CYS A 44 -1.07 -30.69 -20.92
CA CYS A 44 -0.32 -30.62 -19.67
C CYS A 44 -0.34 -31.95 -18.93
N SER A 45 0.84 -32.53 -18.72
CA SER A 45 1.04 -33.77 -17.96
C SER A 45 1.08 -33.55 -16.44
N LYS A 46 1.44 -32.35 -15.97
CA LYS A 46 1.61 -32.04 -14.55
C LYS A 46 0.27 -31.91 -13.80
N ASN A 47 -0.72 -31.26 -14.42
CA ASN A 47 -2.08 -31.16 -13.89
C ASN A 47 -3.10 -31.46 -15.02
N PRO A 48 -3.30 -32.74 -15.39
CA PRO A 48 -4.17 -33.10 -16.50
C PRO A 48 -5.59 -32.57 -16.30
N GLY A 49 -6.09 -31.79 -17.29
CA GLY A 49 -7.41 -31.16 -17.23
C GLY A 49 -7.56 -30.01 -16.24
N HIS A 50 -6.49 -29.64 -15.51
CA HIS A 50 -6.40 -28.44 -14.66
C HIS A 50 -7.53 -28.27 -13.63
N ALA A 51 -8.12 -29.35 -13.11
CA ALA A 51 -9.29 -29.29 -12.21
C ALA A 51 -9.09 -28.47 -10.91
N GLY A 52 -7.85 -28.22 -10.49
CA GLY A 52 -7.50 -27.35 -9.35
C GLY A 52 -7.25 -25.88 -9.71
N PHE A 53 -7.44 -25.47 -10.97
CA PHE A 53 -7.28 -24.09 -11.45
C PHE A 53 -8.65 -23.47 -11.67
N ILE A 54 -8.91 -22.38 -10.95
CA ILE A 54 -10.17 -21.63 -10.98
C ILE A 54 -9.90 -20.34 -11.76
N PRO A 55 -10.63 -20.04 -12.85
CA PRO A 55 -10.51 -18.75 -13.54
C PRO A 55 -10.79 -17.61 -12.57
N TYR A 56 -9.94 -16.57 -12.55
CA TYR A 56 -10.10 -15.48 -11.57
C TYR A 56 -11.52 -14.85 -11.54
N PRO A 57 -12.19 -14.57 -12.69
CA PRO A 57 -13.57 -14.07 -12.68
C PRO A 57 -14.61 -15.01 -12.05
N GLU A 58 -14.31 -16.31 -11.94
CA GLU A 58 -15.17 -17.34 -11.34
C GLU A 58 -14.84 -17.60 -9.86
N PHE A 59 -13.75 -17.00 -9.34
CA PHE A 59 -13.32 -17.21 -7.96
C PHE A 59 -14.31 -16.61 -6.95
N ARG A 60 -14.74 -17.46 -6.00
CA ARG A 60 -15.83 -17.21 -5.05
C ARG A 60 -15.51 -17.84 -3.69
N PRO A 61 -16.13 -17.39 -2.57
CA PRO A 61 -15.87 -17.90 -1.23
C PRO A 61 -15.91 -19.43 -1.11
N ASP A 62 -16.83 -20.10 -1.81
CA ASP A 62 -17.01 -21.55 -1.82
C ASP A 62 -15.80 -22.35 -2.33
N HIS A 63 -14.84 -21.72 -3.00
CA HIS A 63 -13.55 -22.31 -3.37
C HIS A 63 -12.52 -22.31 -2.23
N LEU A 64 -12.77 -21.55 -1.16
CA LEU A 64 -11.98 -21.55 0.07
C LEU A 64 -12.59 -22.52 1.11
N PRO A 65 -11.83 -22.98 2.11
CA PRO A 65 -12.39 -23.70 3.25
C PRO A 65 -13.45 -22.86 3.99
N VAL A 66 -14.45 -23.50 4.62
CA VAL A 66 -15.59 -22.82 5.27
C VAL A 66 -15.16 -21.77 6.30
N SER A 67 -14.08 -22.01 7.05
CA SER A 67 -13.51 -21.05 8.01
C SER A 67 -12.96 -19.77 7.36
N TRP A 68 -12.83 -19.75 6.03
CA TRP A 68 -12.34 -18.65 5.20
C TRP A 68 -13.44 -17.91 4.40
N HIS A 69 -14.73 -18.25 4.59
CA HIS A 69 -15.87 -17.67 3.85
C HIS A 69 -16.26 -16.23 4.27
N THR A 70 -15.32 -15.44 4.79
CA THR A 70 -15.55 -14.04 5.21
C THR A 70 -15.24 -13.07 4.07
N PRO A 71 -16.02 -11.99 3.86
CA PRO A 71 -15.78 -11.00 2.80
C PRO A 71 -14.35 -10.44 2.77
N GLU A 72 -13.77 -10.19 3.94
CA GLU A 72 -12.44 -9.60 4.13
C GLU A 72 -11.34 -10.50 3.56
N ARG A 73 -11.48 -11.82 3.75
CA ARG A 73 -10.53 -12.84 3.26
C ARG A 73 -10.62 -13.03 1.74
N LEU A 74 -11.84 -12.97 1.18
CA LEU A 74 -12.03 -12.96 -0.27
C LEU A 74 -11.39 -11.71 -0.91
N GLU A 75 -11.51 -10.55 -0.25
CA GLU A 75 -10.98 -9.29 -0.74
C GLU A 75 -9.45 -9.26 -0.78
N ILE A 76 -8.75 -9.93 0.15
CA ILE A 76 -7.29 -10.15 0.05
C ILE A 76 -6.94 -10.85 -1.26
N VAL A 77 -7.59 -11.98 -1.56
CA VAL A 77 -7.29 -12.79 -2.74
C VAL A 77 -7.58 -11.98 -4.01
N ARG A 78 -8.65 -11.18 -4.04
CA ARG A 78 -8.93 -10.24 -5.13
C ARG A 78 -7.87 -9.18 -5.30
N ILE A 79 -7.46 -8.51 -4.22
CA ILE A 79 -6.41 -7.47 -4.28
C ILE A 79 -5.09 -8.06 -4.80
N ILE A 80 -4.68 -9.24 -4.32
CA ILE A 80 -3.48 -9.91 -4.85
C ILE A 80 -3.69 -10.34 -6.30
N ALA A 81 -4.89 -10.77 -6.70
CA ALA A 81 -5.20 -11.07 -8.09
C ALA A 81 -5.08 -9.82 -8.97
N GLU A 82 -5.64 -8.68 -8.59
CA GLU A 82 -5.54 -7.43 -9.36
C GLU A 82 -4.08 -6.99 -9.57
N VAL A 83 -3.20 -7.19 -8.57
CA VAL A 83 -1.75 -6.91 -8.70
C VAL A 83 -0.93 -8.05 -9.30
N THR A 84 -1.52 -9.23 -9.57
CA THR A 84 -0.82 -10.34 -10.24
C THR A 84 -0.69 -10.05 -11.73
N VAL A 85 0.51 -10.25 -12.26
CA VAL A 85 0.91 -9.94 -13.64
C VAL A 85 1.49 -11.15 -14.37
N ARG A 86 1.38 -11.15 -15.70
CA ARG A 86 2.05 -12.09 -16.60
C ARG A 86 3.34 -11.47 -17.13
N LEU A 87 4.46 -12.20 -17.08
CA LEU A 87 5.72 -11.76 -17.68
C LEU A 87 5.98 -12.55 -18.97
N ARG A 88 6.37 -11.83 -20.02
CA ARG A 88 6.81 -12.39 -21.32
C ARG A 88 8.21 -11.92 -21.61
N VAL A 89 9.18 -12.81 -21.39
CA VAL A 89 10.62 -12.52 -21.41
C VAL A 89 11.17 -12.92 -22.77
N GLY A 90 11.51 -11.91 -23.58
CA GLY A 90 11.90 -12.07 -24.99
C GLY A 90 13.36 -12.41 -25.24
N TYR A 91 14.19 -12.53 -24.20
CA TYR A 91 15.63 -12.76 -24.31
C TYR A 91 16.17 -13.62 -23.15
N THR A 92 17.33 -14.24 -23.35
CA THR A 92 18.06 -14.96 -22.32
C THR A 92 19.49 -14.45 -22.31
N SER A 93 19.90 -13.79 -21.22
CA SER A 93 21.17 -13.06 -21.17
C SER A 93 22.39 -13.99 -21.15
N MET A 94 23.48 -13.52 -21.77
CA MET A 94 24.79 -14.18 -21.76
C MET A 94 25.36 -14.41 -20.35
N ASP A 95 24.88 -13.65 -19.36
CA ASP A 95 25.35 -13.70 -17.99
C ASP A 95 24.75 -14.85 -17.15
N ARG A 96 23.72 -15.58 -17.63
CA ARG A 96 23.09 -16.64 -16.81
C ARG A 96 24.11 -17.71 -16.35
N PRO A 97 24.22 -18.01 -15.03
CA PRO A 97 25.24 -18.90 -14.48
C PRO A 97 25.16 -20.34 -15.01
N GLU A 98 26.25 -21.09 -14.92
CA GLU A 98 26.28 -22.50 -15.29
C GLU A 98 25.37 -23.35 -14.38
N GLY A 99 24.56 -24.21 -15.00
CA GLY A 99 23.52 -24.98 -14.31
C GLY A 99 22.24 -24.21 -13.97
N PHE A 100 22.18 -22.89 -14.20
CA PHE A 100 20.97 -22.10 -14.00
C PHE A 100 19.98 -22.26 -15.17
N ALA A 101 18.69 -21.99 -14.95
CA ALA A 101 17.67 -22.12 -15.98
C ALA A 101 18.02 -21.30 -17.24
N PHE A 102 17.86 -21.91 -18.41
CA PHE A 102 18.15 -21.37 -19.75
C PHE A 102 19.64 -21.09 -20.05
N HIS A 103 20.58 -21.55 -19.23
CA HIS A 103 22.02 -21.39 -19.43
C HIS A 103 22.54 -21.90 -20.80
N ASN A 104 22.03 -23.02 -21.30
CA ASN A 104 22.47 -23.59 -22.58
C ASN A 104 21.83 -22.88 -23.79
N LEU A 105 20.90 -21.94 -23.56
CA LEU A 105 20.17 -21.15 -24.55
C LEU A 105 20.36 -19.64 -24.36
N ARG A 106 21.45 -19.23 -23.74
CA ARG A 106 21.88 -17.83 -23.64
C ARG A 106 22.10 -17.21 -25.03
N GLY A 107 21.83 -15.91 -25.14
CA GLY A 107 21.79 -15.17 -26.41
C GLY A 107 20.55 -15.45 -27.27
N SER A 108 19.65 -16.36 -26.86
CA SER A 108 18.44 -16.67 -27.63
C SER A 108 17.29 -15.69 -27.37
N ASN A 109 16.50 -15.42 -28.41
CA ASN A 109 15.27 -14.62 -28.35
C ASN A 109 14.00 -15.49 -28.24
N ILE A 110 14.12 -16.72 -27.72
CA ILE A 110 12.99 -17.64 -27.57
C ILE A 110 12.18 -17.18 -26.36
N VAL A 111 10.91 -16.80 -26.58
CA VAL A 111 10.06 -16.26 -25.54
C VAL A 111 9.78 -17.33 -24.48
N HIS A 112 9.92 -16.93 -23.22
CA HIS A 112 9.41 -17.71 -22.10
C HIS A 112 8.56 -16.82 -21.18
N THR A 113 7.71 -17.44 -20.38
CA THR A 113 6.78 -16.73 -19.51
C THR A 113 6.78 -17.24 -18.09
N GLY A 114 6.49 -16.32 -17.19
CA GLY A 114 6.22 -16.55 -15.78
C GLY A 114 5.12 -15.61 -15.29
N SER A 115 4.95 -15.62 -13.98
CA SER A 115 4.04 -14.80 -13.22
C SER A 115 4.83 -13.88 -12.27
N GLY A 116 4.17 -12.86 -11.76
CA GLY A 116 4.72 -11.97 -10.74
C GLY A 116 3.59 -11.19 -10.09
N TRP A 117 3.94 -10.26 -9.20
CA TRP A 117 2.98 -9.30 -8.67
C TRP A 117 3.60 -7.93 -8.47
N ILE A 118 2.76 -6.89 -8.48
CA ILE A 118 3.19 -5.53 -8.14
C ILE A 118 3.51 -5.49 -6.65
N TYR A 119 4.80 -5.40 -6.34
CA TYR A 119 5.37 -5.30 -5.00
C TYR A 119 5.24 -3.88 -4.45
N ASP A 120 5.44 -2.86 -5.30
CA ASP A 120 5.35 -1.44 -4.94
C ASP A 120 5.09 -0.58 -6.20
N ILE A 121 4.54 0.62 -6.00
CA ILE A 121 4.40 1.65 -7.03
C ILE A 121 4.89 3.00 -6.49
N ARG A 122 5.65 3.75 -7.29
CA ARG A 122 6.27 5.01 -6.87
C ARG A 122 6.00 6.11 -7.91
N PRO A 123 5.23 7.16 -7.56
CA PRO A 123 5.08 8.29 -8.45
C PRO A 123 6.37 9.11 -8.49
N ASN A 124 6.82 9.39 -9.70
CA ASN A 124 7.96 10.25 -9.99
C ASN A 124 7.47 11.56 -10.62
N ARG A 125 8.14 12.65 -10.27
CA ARG A 125 7.88 14.02 -10.77
C ARG A 125 9.21 14.68 -11.08
N ASP A 126 9.20 15.59 -12.05
CA ASP A 126 10.32 16.43 -12.49
C ASP A 126 11.55 15.69 -13.04
N VAL A 127 11.54 14.36 -13.04
CA VAL A 127 12.57 13.48 -13.63
C VAL A 127 12.03 12.78 -14.88
N PRO A 128 12.79 12.72 -16.00
CA PRO A 128 12.36 12.03 -17.22
C PRO A 128 11.95 10.57 -16.98
N CYS A 129 10.86 10.15 -17.63
CA CYS A 129 10.42 8.76 -17.62
C CYS A 129 11.46 7.87 -18.33
N PRO A 130 11.90 6.75 -17.73
CA PRO A 130 12.94 5.88 -18.28
C PRO A 130 12.41 4.88 -19.33
N CYS A 131 11.14 4.99 -19.75
CA CYS A 131 10.62 4.12 -20.81
C CYS A 131 11.27 4.46 -22.17
N GLN A 132 11.33 3.47 -23.07
CA GLN A 132 12.02 3.58 -24.36
C GLN A 132 11.51 4.76 -25.21
N GLU A 133 10.21 5.03 -25.20
CA GLU A 133 9.61 6.17 -25.90
C GLU A 133 10.13 7.51 -25.39
N CYS A 134 10.14 7.71 -24.06
CA CYS A 134 10.64 8.94 -23.46
C CYS A 134 12.16 9.08 -23.60
N ALA A 135 12.90 7.97 -23.55
CA ALA A 135 14.35 7.96 -23.77
C ALA A 135 14.77 8.41 -25.19
N LEU A 136 13.88 8.25 -26.18
CA LEU A 136 14.08 8.69 -27.57
C LEU A 136 13.40 10.03 -27.89
N SER A 137 12.60 10.58 -26.98
CA SER A 137 11.84 11.81 -27.17
C SER A 137 12.66 13.05 -26.79
N PRO A 138 12.63 14.15 -27.58
CA PRO A 138 13.21 15.43 -27.18
C PRO A 138 12.41 16.11 -26.04
N SER A 139 11.19 15.64 -25.76
CA SER A 139 10.30 16.12 -24.70
C SER A 139 9.78 14.94 -23.87
N PRO A 140 10.62 14.31 -23.03
CA PRO A 140 10.21 13.17 -22.21
C PRO A 140 9.18 13.58 -21.16
N HIS A 141 8.23 12.68 -20.87
CA HIS A 141 7.29 12.86 -19.76
C HIS A 141 8.06 12.95 -18.43
N LYS A 142 7.76 13.98 -17.62
CA LYS A 142 8.39 14.20 -16.30
C LYS A 142 7.54 13.71 -15.12
N THR A 143 6.28 13.35 -15.38
CA THR A 143 5.38 12.73 -14.41
C THR A 143 5.11 11.32 -14.90
N TRP A 144 5.42 10.32 -14.08
CA TRP A 144 5.29 8.91 -14.43
C TRP A 144 5.25 8.03 -13.18
N MET A 145 4.76 6.81 -13.31
CA MET A 145 4.73 5.81 -12.25
C MET A 145 5.81 4.75 -12.49
N GLU A 146 6.67 4.56 -11.49
CA GLU A 146 7.52 3.37 -11.38
C GLU A 146 6.68 2.23 -10.80
N ILE A 147 6.74 1.07 -11.45
CA ILE A 147 6.06 -0.16 -11.01
C ILE A 147 7.16 -1.16 -10.69
N ILE A 148 7.17 -1.69 -9.46
CA ILE A 148 8.13 -2.70 -9.03
C ILE A 148 7.39 -4.04 -8.98
N ILE A 149 7.84 -4.99 -9.80
CA ILE A 149 7.29 -6.34 -9.90
C ILE A 149 8.20 -7.31 -9.15
N ALA A 150 7.65 -8.07 -8.20
CA ALA A 150 8.30 -9.25 -7.66
C ALA A 150 8.00 -10.47 -8.55
N THR A 151 9.04 -11.24 -8.84
CA THR A 151 8.99 -12.49 -9.62
C THR A 151 10.19 -13.36 -9.24
N ALA A 152 10.33 -14.55 -9.83
CA ALA A 152 11.47 -15.42 -9.58
C ALA A 152 12.69 -15.04 -10.45
N CYS A 153 13.89 -15.24 -9.94
CA CYS A 153 15.16 -14.91 -10.62
C CYS A 153 15.34 -15.72 -11.90
N HIS A 154 14.92 -16.99 -11.92
CA HIS A 154 14.97 -17.81 -13.12
C HIS A 154 14.02 -17.32 -14.23
N VAL A 155 12.97 -16.55 -13.90
CA VAL A 155 12.06 -15.92 -14.88
C VAL A 155 12.75 -14.71 -15.51
N VAL A 156 13.21 -13.75 -14.71
CA VAL A 156 13.98 -12.59 -15.21
C VAL A 156 15.27 -12.47 -14.41
N TYR A 157 16.40 -12.68 -15.07
CA TYR A 157 17.69 -12.79 -14.41
C TYR A 157 18.36 -11.43 -14.15
N ASN A 158 18.47 -10.60 -15.19
CA ASN A 158 19.22 -9.34 -15.14
C ASN A 158 18.56 -8.21 -15.97
N THR A 159 19.21 -7.04 -15.99
CA THR A 159 18.73 -5.83 -16.67
C THR A 159 18.66 -5.96 -18.20
N GLU A 160 19.38 -6.89 -18.83
CA GLU A 160 19.25 -7.14 -20.27
C GLU A 160 17.91 -7.84 -20.58
N GLU A 161 17.58 -8.88 -19.82
CA GLU A 161 16.29 -9.57 -19.93
C GLU A 161 15.13 -8.67 -19.55
N ALA A 162 15.29 -7.84 -18.51
CA ALA A 162 14.30 -6.86 -18.08
C ALA A 162 13.84 -5.93 -19.21
N LYS A 163 14.78 -5.37 -19.98
CA LYS A 163 14.52 -4.46 -21.11
C LYS A 163 13.76 -5.12 -22.26
N LEU A 164 13.82 -6.45 -22.35
CA LEU A 164 13.12 -7.26 -23.34
C LEU A 164 11.96 -8.06 -22.73
N THR A 165 11.53 -7.69 -21.51
CA THR A 165 10.38 -8.27 -20.82
C THR A 165 9.15 -7.37 -20.96
N HIS A 166 8.07 -7.93 -21.48
CA HIS A 166 6.75 -7.33 -21.42
C HIS A 166 6.03 -7.84 -20.18
N VAL A 167 5.39 -6.94 -19.44
CA VAL A 167 4.58 -7.26 -18.27
C VAL A 167 3.12 -6.91 -18.58
N ASP A 168 2.25 -7.92 -18.62
CA ASP A 168 0.82 -7.74 -18.87
C ASP A 168 0.07 -7.68 -17.52
N LEU A 169 -0.57 -6.55 -17.27
CA LEU A 169 -1.46 -6.30 -16.14
C LEU A 169 -2.90 -6.61 -16.52
N PHE A 170 -3.71 -7.03 -15.54
CA PHE A 170 -5.16 -7.24 -15.66
C PHE A 170 -5.59 -8.26 -16.75
N TYR A 171 -4.73 -9.24 -17.06
CA TYR A 171 -5.06 -10.34 -18.00
C TYR A 171 -5.93 -11.42 -17.31
N ASP A 172 -7.14 -11.05 -16.92
CA ASP A 172 -8.02 -11.89 -16.10
C ASP A 172 -8.71 -12.99 -16.90
N ASP A 173 -9.08 -12.67 -18.14
CA ASP A 173 -9.73 -13.56 -19.10
C ASP A 173 -9.32 -13.18 -20.55
N GLU A 174 -9.76 -13.96 -21.54
CA GLU A 174 -9.48 -13.66 -22.95
C GLU A 174 -10.26 -12.44 -23.49
N GLN A 175 -11.29 -11.96 -22.79
CA GLN A 175 -11.97 -10.71 -23.14
C GLN A 175 -11.16 -9.49 -22.71
N ALA A 176 -10.44 -9.55 -21.59
CA ALA A 176 -9.60 -8.46 -21.10
C ALA A 176 -8.54 -8.03 -22.14
N ARG A 177 -8.00 -8.99 -22.90
CA ARG A 177 -7.11 -8.74 -24.05
C ARG A 177 -7.83 -8.09 -25.24
N ARG A 178 -9.12 -8.40 -25.47
CA ARG A 178 -9.92 -7.89 -26.60
C ARG A 178 -10.56 -6.53 -26.32
N SER A 179 -10.89 -6.24 -25.07
CA SER A 179 -11.54 -5.00 -24.63
C SER A 179 -10.56 -3.87 -24.32
N GLY A 180 -9.25 -4.16 -24.27
CA GLY A 180 -8.23 -3.20 -23.85
C GLY A 180 -8.12 -3.02 -22.32
N LYS A 181 -8.82 -3.84 -21.53
CA LYS A 181 -8.63 -3.90 -20.06
C LYS A 181 -7.20 -4.33 -19.71
N MET A 182 -6.68 -5.33 -20.43
CA MET A 182 -5.30 -5.77 -20.27
C MET A 182 -4.36 -4.66 -20.76
N LYS A 183 -3.46 -4.21 -19.89
CA LYS A 183 -2.44 -3.19 -20.18
C LYS A 183 -1.07 -3.85 -20.18
N THR A 184 -0.18 -3.47 -21.09
CA THR A 184 1.19 -4.00 -21.14
C THR A 184 2.18 -2.87 -20.89
N VAL A 185 3.16 -3.10 -20.00
CA VAL A 185 4.32 -2.22 -19.80
C VAL A 185 5.61 -2.96 -20.11
N LEU A 186 6.68 -2.21 -20.42
CA LEU A 186 8.02 -2.77 -20.60
C LEU A 186 8.82 -2.67 -19.30
N GLY A 187 9.61 -3.71 -19.02
CA GLY A 187 10.66 -3.65 -18.02
C GLY A 187 11.77 -2.68 -18.42
N SER A 188 12.42 -2.05 -17.44
CA SER A 188 13.48 -1.07 -17.65
C SER A 188 14.83 -1.53 -17.05
N GLN A 189 14.80 -2.10 -15.85
CA GLN A 189 15.98 -2.60 -15.13
C GLN A 189 15.59 -3.52 -13.98
N ILE A 190 16.58 -4.23 -13.42
CA ILE A 190 16.43 -4.98 -12.16
C ILE A 190 16.94 -4.13 -10.98
N ASN A 191 16.25 -4.23 -9.85
CA ASN A 191 16.63 -3.59 -8.58
C ASN A 191 17.47 -4.50 -7.70
N LEU A 192 17.08 -5.77 -7.69
CA LEU A 192 17.58 -6.80 -6.80
C LEU A 192 17.38 -8.13 -7.52
N THR A 193 18.47 -8.88 -7.60
CA THR A 193 18.48 -10.30 -7.96
C THR A 193 19.09 -11.04 -6.77
N ASP A 194 18.44 -12.10 -6.31
CA ASP A 194 18.96 -13.02 -5.31
C ASP A 194 18.81 -14.44 -5.87
N GLU A 195 19.89 -14.98 -6.42
CA GLU A 195 19.93 -16.31 -7.05
C GLU A 195 19.67 -17.42 -6.02
N GLY A 196 20.20 -17.28 -4.80
CA GLY A 196 20.05 -18.29 -3.74
C GLY A 196 18.63 -18.41 -3.22
N ASN A 197 17.87 -17.31 -3.25
CA ASN A 197 16.44 -17.25 -2.95
C ASN A 197 15.56 -17.25 -4.21
N ASP A 198 16.12 -17.50 -5.39
CA ASP A 198 15.45 -17.46 -6.70
C ASP A 198 14.47 -16.27 -6.85
N THR A 199 14.92 -15.07 -6.48
CA THR A 199 14.07 -13.89 -6.30
C THR A 199 14.56 -12.71 -7.15
N CYS A 200 13.62 -11.98 -7.77
CA CYS A 200 13.91 -10.82 -8.60
C CYS A 200 12.90 -9.67 -8.36
N LEU A 201 13.40 -8.43 -8.30
CA LEU A 201 12.60 -7.20 -8.35
C LEU A 201 12.84 -6.43 -9.66
N LEU A 202 11.89 -6.56 -10.60
CA LEU A 202 11.88 -5.89 -11.89
C LEU A 202 11.24 -4.50 -11.79
N ARG A 203 11.90 -3.45 -12.29
CA ARG A 203 11.25 -2.14 -12.53
C ARG A 203 10.61 -2.12 -13.92
N CYS A 204 9.42 -1.55 -13.98
CA CYS A 204 8.77 -1.06 -15.18
C CYS A 204 8.43 0.43 -14.99
N ALA A 205 8.15 1.15 -16.07
CA ALA A 205 7.73 2.54 -16.04
C ALA A 205 6.52 2.78 -16.94
N THR A 206 5.56 3.57 -16.48
CA THR A 206 4.43 4.04 -17.29
C THR A 206 4.15 5.52 -17.07
N HIS A 207 3.72 6.20 -18.12
CA HIS A 207 3.16 7.56 -18.08
C HIS A 207 1.73 7.61 -18.67
N ASP A 208 1.11 6.44 -18.87
CA ASP A 208 -0.34 6.32 -19.14
C ASP A 208 -1.10 6.75 -17.87
N ASN A 209 -1.84 7.86 -17.97
CA ASN A 209 -2.55 8.46 -16.82
C ASN A 209 -3.65 7.54 -16.28
N ASP A 210 -4.41 6.88 -17.15
CA ASP A 210 -5.49 5.96 -16.76
C ASP A 210 -4.91 4.77 -15.99
N LEU A 211 -3.77 4.25 -16.45
CA LEU A 211 -3.05 3.20 -15.75
C LEU A 211 -2.46 3.69 -14.41
N CYS A 212 -1.92 4.92 -14.36
CA CYS A 212 -1.40 5.50 -13.12
C CYS A 212 -2.51 5.67 -12.07
N GLU A 213 -3.67 6.20 -12.46
CA GLU A 213 -4.86 6.33 -11.60
C GLU A 213 -5.32 4.96 -11.12
N LYS A 214 -5.43 3.97 -12.01
CA LYS A 214 -5.86 2.62 -11.63
C LYS A 214 -4.91 1.97 -10.63
N LEU A 215 -3.60 2.16 -10.78
CA LEU A 215 -2.60 1.66 -9.84
C LEU A 215 -2.70 2.36 -8.47
N PHE A 216 -2.98 3.67 -8.44
CA PHE A 216 -3.25 4.38 -7.19
C PHE A 216 -4.50 3.86 -6.47
N GLU A 217 -5.61 3.60 -7.19
CA GLU A 217 -6.80 2.97 -6.62
C GLU A 217 -6.47 1.62 -5.98
N LEU A 218 -5.76 0.75 -6.71
CA LEU A 218 -5.37 -0.58 -6.24
C LEU A 218 -4.46 -0.52 -5.01
N ARG A 219 -3.52 0.43 -4.97
CA ARG A 219 -2.72 0.70 -3.78
C ARG A 219 -3.59 1.15 -2.61
N ALA A 220 -4.54 2.06 -2.81
CA ALA A 220 -5.42 2.52 -1.75
C ALA A 220 -6.33 1.40 -1.20
N ALA A 221 -6.88 0.56 -2.09
CA ALA A 221 -7.65 -0.63 -1.73
C ALA A 221 -6.80 -1.63 -0.92
N ALA A 222 -5.55 -1.88 -1.35
CA ALA A 222 -4.59 -2.68 -0.62
C ALA A 222 -4.30 -2.08 0.78
N VAL A 223 -3.94 -0.79 0.87
CA VAL A 223 -3.72 -0.10 2.16
C VAL A 223 -4.91 -0.34 3.09
N LYS A 224 -6.13 -0.11 2.62
CA LYS A 224 -7.34 -0.28 3.41
C LYS A 224 -7.51 -1.72 3.89
N ALA A 225 -7.57 -2.69 2.98
CA ALA A 225 -7.83 -4.09 3.32
C ALA A 225 -6.76 -4.66 4.28
N PHE A 226 -5.49 -4.27 4.11
CA PHE A 226 -4.42 -4.75 4.97
C PHE A 226 -4.29 -3.98 6.28
N VAL A 227 -4.66 -2.70 6.36
CA VAL A 227 -4.73 -1.96 7.64
C VAL A 227 -5.90 -2.47 8.48
N ASP A 228 -7.08 -2.67 7.89
CA ASP A 228 -8.27 -3.19 8.57
C ASP A 228 -8.03 -4.59 9.18
N GLN A 229 -7.10 -5.37 8.61
CA GLN A 229 -6.71 -6.71 9.10
C GLN A 229 -5.46 -6.72 9.99
N ASN A 230 -4.67 -5.65 10.03
CA ASN A 230 -3.45 -5.56 10.84
C ASN A 230 -3.74 -5.20 12.31
N ALA A 231 -4.66 -5.94 12.94
CA ALA A 231 -4.80 -6.02 14.39
C ALA A 231 -3.62 -6.82 15.03
N ILE A 232 -2.40 -6.37 14.73
CA ILE A 232 -1.12 -6.57 15.42
C ILE A 232 -0.86 -7.98 16.01
N GLY A 233 -0.99 -9.01 15.17
CA GLY A 233 -0.39 -10.32 15.40
C GLY A 233 0.92 -10.51 14.63
N GLU A 234 1.88 -11.26 15.17
CA GLU A 234 2.95 -11.84 14.36
C GLU A 234 2.35 -12.92 13.46
N TRP A 235 2.15 -12.59 12.18
CA TRP A 235 1.77 -13.58 11.18
C TRP A 235 2.93 -14.56 10.99
N ARG A 236 2.67 -15.83 11.30
CA ARG A 236 3.54 -16.96 11.03
C ARG A 236 2.65 -18.06 10.44
N PRO A 237 2.80 -18.44 9.16
CA PRO A 237 2.04 -19.55 8.63
C PRO A 237 2.39 -20.83 9.39
N THR A 238 1.43 -21.74 9.47
CA THR A 238 1.56 -23.07 10.09
C THR A 238 1.47 -24.16 9.03
N VAL A 239 1.92 -25.37 9.33
CA VAL A 239 1.58 -26.55 8.52
C VAL A 239 0.05 -26.67 8.49
N ASP A 240 -0.49 -27.03 7.33
CA ASP A 240 -1.92 -27.07 7.00
C ASP A 240 -2.67 -25.72 7.00
N SER A 241 -1.97 -24.58 7.16
CA SER A 241 -2.48 -23.27 6.73
C SER A 241 -2.95 -23.34 5.27
N VAL A 242 -4.04 -22.64 4.94
CA VAL A 242 -4.53 -22.57 3.55
C VAL A 242 -3.44 -21.91 2.70
N CYS A 243 -3.27 -22.33 1.45
CA CYS A 243 -2.31 -21.75 0.52
C CYS A 243 -3.03 -21.38 -0.76
N VAL A 244 -3.02 -20.09 -1.11
CA VAL A 244 -3.57 -19.60 -2.38
C VAL A 244 -2.42 -19.15 -3.28
N ILE A 245 -2.47 -19.52 -4.55
CA ILE A 245 -1.53 -19.06 -5.58
C ILE A 245 -2.33 -18.47 -6.73
N ILE A 246 -1.91 -17.30 -7.19
CA ILE A 246 -2.57 -16.58 -8.27
C ILE A 246 -1.54 -16.41 -9.38
N SER A 247 -1.81 -16.92 -10.58
CA SER A 247 -0.78 -17.04 -11.61
C SER A 247 -1.32 -17.06 -13.04
N HIS A 248 -0.41 -17.01 -14.01
CA HIS A 248 -0.67 -17.13 -15.44
C HIS A 248 -0.09 -18.46 -15.99
N PRO A 249 -0.62 -19.62 -15.55
CA PRO A 249 -0.15 -20.93 -15.99
C PRO A 249 -0.27 -21.07 -17.51
N HIS A 250 0.72 -21.67 -18.15
CA HIS A 250 0.88 -21.79 -19.60
C HIS A 250 0.75 -20.45 -20.34
N GLY A 251 1.06 -19.33 -19.68
CA GLY A 251 0.82 -17.97 -20.18
C GLY A 251 -0.65 -17.61 -20.40
N ARG A 252 -1.61 -18.39 -19.85
CA ARG A 252 -3.07 -18.21 -20.00
C ARG A 252 -3.57 -16.99 -19.18
N PRO A 253 -4.84 -16.60 -19.32
CA PRO A 253 -5.46 -15.67 -18.37
C PRO A 253 -5.43 -16.18 -16.93
N LYS A 254 -5.52 -15.24 -15.99
CA LYS A 254 -5.28 -15.43 -14.55
C LYS A 254 -6.09 -16.57 -13.94
N GLN A 255 -5.38 -17.49 -13.28
CA GLN A 255 -5.96 -18.60 -12.52
C GLN A 255 -5.63 -18.46 -11.04
N VAL A 256 -6.56 -18.85 -10.19
CA VAL A 256 -6.39 -19.04 -8.74
C VAL A 256 -6.33 -20.54 -8.45
N THR A 257 -5.37 -20.98 -7.64
CA THR A 257 -5.32 -22.34 -7.10
C THR A 257 -5.34 -22.30 -5.57
N VAL A 258 -5.97 -23.30 -4.95
CA VAL A 258 -6.10 -23.40 -3.50
C VAL A 258 -5.54 -24.76 -3.05
N GLY A 259 -4.77 -24.74 -1.98
CA GLY A 259 -4.20 -25.92 -1.35
C GLY A 259 -3.85 -25.64 0.10
N GLN A 260 -2.85 -26.33 0.62
CA GLN A 260 -2.36 -26.18 1.99
C GLN A 260 -0.85 -26.14 2.03
N VAL A 261 -0.29 -25.43 3.02
CA VAL A 261 1.12 -25.52 3.40
C VAL A 261 1.40 -26.91 3.97
N LYS A 262 2.49 -27.55 3.53
CA LYS A 262 2.89 -28.92 3.91
C LYS A 262 4.24 -28.99 4.61
N ALA A 263 5.13 -28.04 4.35
CA ALA A 263 6.34 -27.85 5.13
C ALA A 263 6.71 -26.37 5.17
N ILE A 264 7.40 -25.98 6.24
CA ILE A 264 7.93 -24.63 6.46
C ILE A 264 9.39 -24.82 6.88
N GLU A 265 10.30 -24.24 6.11
CA GLU A 265 11.72 -24.23 6.37
C GLU A 265 12.11 -22.79 6.67
N GLU A 266 12.51 -22.52 7.91
CA GLU A 266 13.00 -21.19 8.31
C GLU A 266 14.29 -20.87 7.53
N THR A 267 14.42 -19.63 7.08
CA THR A 267 15.60 -19.15 6.36
C THR A 267 16.13 -17.91 7.06
N ASP A 268 17.39 -17.53 6.80
CA ASP A 268 17.95 -16.24 7.21
C ASP A 268 17.28 -15.03 6.53
N GLY A 269 16.28 -15.28 5.67
CA GLY A 269 15.44 -14.26 5.04
C GLY A 269 14.25 -13.84 5.92
N LEU A 270 13.41 -12.98 5.35
CA LEU A 270 12.19 -12.51 6.01
C LEU A 270 10.97 -13.37 5.69
N MET A 271 11.12 -14.25 4.69
CA MET A 271 10.14 -15.27 4.31
C MET A 271 10.74 -16.66 4.54
N ASN A 272 9.96 -17.54 5.13
CA ASN A 272 10.27 -18.96 5.18
C ASN A 272 10.09 -19.56 3.78
N LYS A 273 10.86 -20.59 3.47
CA LYS A 273 10.63 -21.45 2.31
C LYS A 273 9.44 -22.35 2.62
N LEU A 274 8.50 -22.45 1.69
CA LEU A 274 7.23 -23.15 1.90
C LEU A 274 7.08 -24.25 0.86
N THR A 275 6.71 -25.45 1.31
CA THR A 275 6.19 -26.51 0.44
C THR A 275 4.67 -26.53 0.58
N TYR A 276 3.92 -26.69 -0.51
CA TYR A 276 2.47 -26.64 -0.52
C TYR A 276 1.84 -27.58 -1.55
N SER A 277 0.55 -27.87 -1.37
CA SER A 277 -0.26 -28.71 -2.28
C SER A 277 -1.05 -27.92 -3.32
N ALA A 278 -0.93 -26.59 -3.36
CA ALA A 278 -1.62 -25.76 -4.36
C ALA A 278 -1.06 -26.01 -5.76
N CYS A 279 -1.94 -26.16 -6.75
CA CYS A 279 -1.53 -26.55 -8.10
C CYS A 279 -0.71 -25.45 -8.79
N THR A 280 0.32 -25.87 -9.52
CA THR A 280 1.24 -25.01 -10.27
C THR A 280 1.60 -25.68 -11.60
N CYS A 281 1.80 -24.89 -12.65
CA CYS A 281 2.16 -25.37 -13.99
C CYS A 281 3.32 -24.53 -14.56
N PRO A 282 3.96 -24.94 -15.67
CA PRO A 282 4.80 -24.04 -16.47
C PRO A 282 4.14 -22.66 -16.62
N GLY A 283 4.85 -21.57 -16.31
CA GLY A 283 4.31 -20.20 -16.31
C GLY A 283 3.76 -19.72 -14.96
N SER A 284 3.54 -20.61 -13.99
CA SER A 284 3.23 -20.21 -12.61
C SER A 284 4.46 -19.69 -11.85
N SER A 285 5.69 -19.99 -12.30
CA SER A 285 6.93 -19.47 -11.70
C SER A 285 6.90 -17.96 -11.45
N GLY A 286 7.33 -17.52 -10.28
CA GLY A 286 7.33 -16.13 -9.83
C GLY A 286 5.99 -15.62 -9.27
N ALA A 287 4.91 -16.43 -9.32
CA ALA A 287 3.61 -16.08 -8.75
C ALA A 287 3.67 -15.80 -7.23
N PRO A 288 2.80 -14.92 -6.69
CA PRO A 288 2.62 -14.76 -5.26
C PRO A 288 2.07 -16.03 -4.62
N VAL A 289 2.75 -16.52 -3.59
CA VAL A 289 2.28 -17.59 -2.71
C VAL A 289 1.74 -16.97 -1.42
N LEU A 290 0.45 -17.19 -1.17
CA LEU A 290 -0.29 -16.64 -0.03
C LEU A 290 -0.63 -17.76 0.96
N PRO A 291 0.22 -18.05 1.96
CA PRO A 291 -0.18 -18.90 3.05
C PRO A 291 -1.07 -18.09 4.02
N MET A 292 -2.07 -18.76 4.56
CA MET A 292 -3.27 -18.15 5.12
C MET A 292 -3.69 -18.93 6.36
N ASP A 293 -3.33 -18.40 7.54
CA ASP A 293 -3.51 -19.07 8.83
C ASP A 293 -4.98 -19.14 9.24
N THR A 294 -5.33 -20.16 10.02
CA THR A 294 -6.63 -20.34 10.67
C THR A 294 -7.20 -19.08 11.34
N ALA A 295 -6.36 -18.26 12.00
CA ALA A 295 -6.77 -17.00 12.63
C ALA A 295 -7.13 -15.89 11.63
N GLY A 296 -6.83 -16.05 10.34
CA GLY A 296 -7.27 -15.16 9.25
C GLY A 296 -6.36 -13.99 8.94
N SER A 297 -5.21 -13.85 9.59
CA SER A 297 -4.26 -12.80 9.24
C SER A 297 -3.49 -13.14 7.97
N VAL A 298 -3.23 -12.14 7.12
CA VAL A 298 -2.37 -12.24 5.94
C VAL A 298 -1.46 -11.02 5.89
N ARG A 299 -0.16 -11.23 5.67
CA ARG A 299 0.79 -10.14 5.40
C ARG A 299 1.22 -10.19 3.93
N PRO A 300 0.69 -9.32 3.05
CA PRO A 300 0.98 -9.35 1.61
C PRO A 300 2.46 -9.08 1.31
N GLY A 301 3.09 -8.24 2.14
CA GLY A 301 4.53 -7.97 2.12
C GLY A 301 5.41 -9.15 2.56
N ARG A 302 4.82 -10.33 2.78
CA ARG A 302 5.53 -11.58 3.04
C ARG A 302 5.10 -12.74 2.12
N SER A 303 4.57 -12.42 0.95
CA SER A 303 4.31 -13.41 -0.09
C SER A 303 5.64 -13.91 -0.66
N ALA A 304 5.85 -15.23 -0.62
CA ALA A 304 7.02 -15.85 -1.22
C ALA A 304 6.80 -16.04 -2.74
N VAL A 305 7.87 -16.05 -3.53
CA VAL A 305 7.79 -16.34 -4.98
C VAL A 305 7.69 -17.86 -5.18
N HIS A 306 6.73 -18.33 -5.98
CA HIS A 306 6.79 -19.73 -6.45
C HIS A 306 8.03 -19.93 -7.32
N SER A 307 8.82 -20.98 -7.06
CA SER A 307 10.13 -21.19 -7.68
C SER A 307 10.21 -22.54 -8.42
N ILE A 308 9.92 -23.64 -7.72
CA ILE A 308 10.14 -25.02 -8.17
C ILE A 308 8.99 -25.88 -7.64
N GLY A 309 8.28 -26.64 -8.48
CA GLY A 309 7.56 -27.87 -8.10
C GLY A 309 6.81 -27.88 -6.75
N GLY A 310 5.85 -26.97 -6.54
CA GLY A 310 5.10 -26.91 -5.27
C GLY A 310 5.84 -26.28 -4.09
N ILE A 311 6.98 -25.61 -4.35
CA ILE A 311 7.82 -24.92 -3.38
C ILE A 311 7.94 -23.43 -3.76
N SER A 312 7.87 -22.56 -2.75
CA SER A 312 8.35 -21.19 -2.83
C SER A 312 9.68 -21.08 -2.10
N GLN A 313 10.66 -20.40 -2.69
CA GLN A 313 11.89 -20.09 -1.97
C GLN A 313 11.63 -19.03 -0.90
N GLY A 314 12.50 -19.00 0.12
CA GLY A 314 12.56 -17.88 1.07
C GLY A 314 12.92 -16.58 0.35
N GLY A 315 12.88 -15.45 1.05
CA GLY A 315 13.13 -14.15 0.43
C GLY A 315 13.75 -13.14 1.37
N LYS A 316 14.85 -12.52 0.95
CA LYS A 316 15.52 -11.40 1.63
C LYS A 316 14.96 -10.03 1.19
N PHE A 317 13.65 -9.94 0.94
CA PHE A 317 12.98 -8.65 0.75
C PHE A 317 13.00 -7.87 2.06
N ALA A 318 13.78 -6.79 2.15
CA ALA A 318 13.95 -6.04 3.39
C ALA A 318 12.60 -5.54 3.94
N ALA A 319 12.25 -5.94 5.16
CA ALA A 319 10.98 -5.58 5.82
C ALA A 319 10.83 -4.06 6.02
N HIS A 320 11.94 -3.34 5.97
CA HIS A 320 11.97 -1.88 5.97
C HIS A 320 11.23 -1.25 4.79
N ASP A 321 11.19 -1.91 3.62
CA ASP A 321 10.41 -1.40 2.48
C ASP A 321 8.92 -1.53 2.76
N PHE A 322 8.38 -2.74 2.96
CA PHE A 322 6.94 -2.94 3.06
C PHE A 322 6.27 -2.17 4.22
N ALA A 323 6.97 -2.02 5.36
CA ALA A 323 6.46 -1.22 6.48
C ALA A 323 6.58 0.30 6.28
N CYS A 324 7.57 0.79 5.52
CA CYS A 324 7.70 2.23 5.23
C CYS A 324 6.83 2.68 4.04
N ILE A 325 6.54 1.82 3.07
CA ILE A 325 5.84 2.17 1.83
C ILE A 325 4.35 2.51 2.07
N TYR A 326 3.69 1.83 3.02
CA TYR A 326 2.23 1.95 3.21
C TYR A 326 1.80 2.99 4.25
N LEU A 327 2.69 3.40 5.17
CA LEU A 327 2.31 4.22 6.34
C LEU A 327 3.14 5.48 6.56
N ARG A 328 4.21 5.76 5.79
CA ARG A 328 5.08 6.91 6.12
C ARG A 328 4.75 8.23 5.44
N LYS A 329 4.63 8.32 4.11
CA LYS A 329 4.43 9.63 3.47
C LYS A 329 2.98 10.11 3.54
N ASP A 330 2.04 9.33 3.04
CA ASP A 330 0.65 9.78 2.96
C ASP A 330 -0.02 9.86 4.34
N PHE A 331 0.32 8.97 5.29
CA PHE A 331 -0.13 9.10 6.67
C PHE A 331 0.47 10.32 7.38
N ILE A 332 1.74 10.67 7.14
CA ILE A 332 2.31 11.93 7.66
C ILE A 332 1.62 13.14 7.02
N ILE A 333 1.31 13.12 5.73
CA ILE A 333 0.56 14.20 5.06
C ILE A 333 -0.85 14.33 5.65
N ILE A 334 -1.60 13.23 5.76
CA ILE A 334 -2.94 13.20 6.37
C ILE A 334 -2.88 13.65 7.83
N PHE A 335 -1.94 13.14 8.62
CA PHE A 335 -1.73 13.54 10.01
C PHE A 335 -1.40 15.04 10.13
N VAL A 336 -0.51 15.58 9.28
CA VAL A 336 -0.19 17.01 9.23
C VAL A 336 -1.41 17.83 8.83
N VAL A 337 -2.19 17.41 7.84
CA VAL A 337 -3.43 18.11 7.42
C VAL A 337 -4.47 18.10 8.55
N VAL A 338 -4.66 16.97 9.24
CA VAL A 338 -5.57 16.85 10.38
C VAL A 338 -5.09 17.71 11.56
N VAL A 339 -3.80 17.69 11.90
CA VAL A 339 -3.21 18.51 12.97
C VAL A 339 -3.31 20.00 12.64
N VAL A 340 -3.02 20.42 11.40
CA VAL A 340 -3.20 21.81 10.94
C VAL A 340 -4.68 22.22 11.00
N GLY A 341 -5.60 21.35 10.59
CA GLY A 341 -7.04 21.58 10.72
C GLY A 341 -7.49 21.78 12.17
N ILE A 342 -7.01 20.93 13.10
CA ILE A 342 -7.26 21.07 14.54
C ILE A 342 -6.69 22.38 15.09
N ILE A 343 -5.47 22.76 14.70
CA ILE A 343 -4.86 24.04 15.10
C ILE A 343 -5.69 25.24 14.61
N ILE A 344 -6.16 25.21 13.37
CA ILE A 344 -7.03 26.27 12.81
C ILE A 344 -8.34 26.37 13.60
N ILE A 345 -8.98 25.24 13.94
CA ILE A 345 -10.19 25.20 14.75
C ILE A 345 -9.95 25.80 16.15
N ILE A 346 -8.84 25.45 16.80
CA ILE A 346 -8.45 26.00 18.11
C ILE A 346 -8.25 27.52 18.04
N ILE A 347 -7.57 28.03 17.00
CA ILE A 347 -7.38 29.46 16.79
C ILE A 347 -8.73 30.19 16.62
N ILE A 348 -9.66 29.62 15.84
CA ILE A 348 -11.01 30.19 15.67
C ILE A 348 -11.75 30.24 17.00
N ILE A 349 -11.70 29.18 17.81
CA ILE A 349 -12.33 29.14 19.15
C ILE A 349 -11.73 30.22 20.07
N ILE A 350 -10.40 30.41 20.08
CA ILE A 350 -9.73 31.44 20.87
C ILE A 350 -10.18 32.84 20.43
N ILE A 351 -10.28 33.11 19.13
CA ILE A 351 -10.76 34.40 18.59
C ILE A 351 -12.21 34.67 19.03
N ILE A 352 -13.10 33.66 18.98
CA ILE A 352 -14.49 33.78 19.45
C ILE A 352 -14.53 34.11 20.96
N ILE A 353 -13.72 33.44 21.78
CA ILE A 353 -13.64 33.71 23.23
C ILE A 353 -13.17 35.16 23.48
N ILE A 354 -12.15 35.64 22.76
CA ILE A 354 -11.67 37.02 22.87
C ILE A 354 -12.77 38.04 22.50
N ILE A 355 -13.52 37.79 21.42
CA ILE A 355 -14.65 38.64 21.00
C ILE A 355 -15.73 38.68 22.09
N ILE A 356 -16.08 37.53 22.69
CA ILE A 356 -17.05 37.45 23.80
C ILE A 356 -16.56 38.25 25.01
N ILE A 357 -15.28 38.14 25.38
CA ILE A 357 -14.69 38.91 26.49
C ILE A 357 -14.76 40.43 26.19
N ILE A 358 -14.44 40.86 24.97
CA ILE A 358 -14.53 42.27 24.57
C ILE A 358 -15.99 42.77 24.67
N ILE A 359 -16.98 41.98 24.22
CA ILE A 359 -18.40 42.32 24.34
C ILE A 359 -18.81 42.47 25.81
N ILE A 360 -18.38 41.55 26.69
CA ILE A 360 -18.66 41.63 28.13
C ILE A 360 -18.05 42.90 28.75
N ILE A 361 -16.81 43.24 28.40
CA ILE A 361 -16.15 44.47 28.86
C ILE A 361 -16.92 45.72 28.41
N ILE A 362 -17.37 45.77 27.14
CA ILE A 362 -18.18 46.87 26.60
C ILE A 362 -19.50 47.00 27.37
N ILE A 363 -20.19 45.88 27.64
CA ILE A 363 -21.43 45.88 28.43
C ILE A 363 -21.18 46.44 29.84
N ILE A 364 -20.12 45.99 30.54
CA ILE A 364 -19.76 46.49 31.87
C ILE A 364 -19.49 48.01 31.85
N ILE A 365 -18.75 48.51 30.84
CA ILE A 365 -18.47 49.95 30.69
C ILE A 365 -19.78 50.73 30.48
N ILE A 366 -20.69 50.25 29.63
CA ILE A 366 -22.00 50.86 29.41
C ILE A 366 -22.83 50.88 30.69
N THR A 367 -22.86 49.78 31.45
CA THR A 367 -23.55 49.72 32.75
C THR A 367 -22.98 50.73 33.75
N ILE A 368 -21.66 50.87 33.85
CA ILE A 368 -21.00 51.85 34.72
C ILE A 368 -21.39 53.28 34.30
N ILE A 369 -21.38 53.61 33.00
CA ILE A 369 -21.79 54.92 32.48
C ILE A 369 -23.24 55.23 32.84
N ILE A 370 -24.16 54.26 32.69
CA ILE A 370 -25.58 54.42 33.06
C ILE A 370 -25.73 54.68 34.56
N ILE A 371 -25.00 53.96 35.41
CA ILE A 371 -25.01 54.17 36.88
C ILE A 371 -24.52 55.58 37.22
N ILE A 372 -23.43 56.06 36.59
CA ILE A 372 -22.91 57.42 36.80
C ILE A 372 -23.95 58.48 36.40
N ILE A 373 -24.62 58.31 35.26
CA ILE A 373 -25.68 59.22 34.80
C ILE A 373 -26.85 59.26 35.80
N ILE A 374 -27.28 58.10 36.31
CA ILE A 374 -28.35 58.00 37.33
C ILE A 374 -27.93 58.73 38.62
N ILE A 375 -26.69 58.54 39.08
CA ILE A 375 -26.16 59.23 40.27
C ILE A 375 -26.17 60.76 40.06
N ILE A 376 -25.72 61.25 38.90
CA ILE A 376 -25.74 62.68 38.57
C ILE A 376 -27.17 63.24 38.58
N ILE A 377 -28.14 62.51 38.03
CA ILE A 377 -29.56 62.91 38.04
C ILE A 377 -30.10 62.97 39.48
N ILE A 378 -29.81 61.96 40.32
CA ILE A 378 -30.24 61.93 41.73
C ILE A 378 -29.65 63.10 42.51
N ILE A 379 -28.36 63.39 42.35
CA ILE A 379 -27.69 64.54 42.98
C ILE A 379 -28.33 65.85 42.52
N GLY A 380 -28.60 65.99 41.21
CA GLY A 380 -29.30 67.15 40.65
C GLY A 380 -30.67 67.38 41.30
N ILE A 381 -31.51 66.35 41.38
CA ILE A 381 -32.83 66.39 42.04
C ILE A 381 -32.70 66.76 43.53
N ALA A 382 -31.72 66.19 44.25
CA ALA A 382 -31.49 66.52 45.65
C ALA A 382 -31.10 68.00 45.84
N THR A 383 -30.24 68.54 44.98
CA THR A 383 -29.84 69.96 45.03
C THR A 383 -30.99 70.93 44.71
N THR A 384 -31.89 70.59 43.78
CA THR A 384 -33.09 71.41 43.52
C THR A 384 -34.11 71.33 44.66
N THR A 385 -34.23 70.18 45.33
CA THR A 385 -35.11 70.03 46.51
C THR A 385 -34.63 70.87 47.70
N ALA A 386 -33.31 71.00 47.90
CA ALA A 386 -32.72 71.73 49.01
C ALA A 386 -32.94 73.26 48.98
N THR A 387 -33.37 73.83 47.85
CA THR A 387 -33.58 75.29 47.71
C THR A 387 -34.98 75.74 48.18
N THR A 388 -35.87 74.80 48.53
CA THR A 388 -37.30 75.07 48.81
C THR A 388 -37.72 74.75 50.25
N THR A 389 -36.81 74.80 51.24
CA THR A 389 -37.22 74.73 52.66
C THR A 389 -36.31 75.51 53.62
N THR A 390 -36.63 76.77 53.82
CA THR A 390 -36.39 77.51 55.07
C THR A 390 -37.65 78.36 55.27
N THR A 391 -38.49 78.13 56.27
CA THR A 391 -38.28 78.40 57.71
C THR A 391 -39.29 77.53 58.48
N THR A 392 -38.98 76.84 59.59
CA THR A 392 -39.00 77.43 60.95
C THR A 392 -38.48 76.45 62.01
N THR A 393 -37.55 76.95 62.84
CA THR A 393 -37.25 76.70 64.27
C THR A 393 -37.95 75.55 65.02
N THR A 394 -37.20 74.70 65.76
CA THR A 394 -37.15 74.68 67.26
C THR A 394 -36.24 73.56 67.85
N THR A 395 -35.29 73.99 68.70
CA THR A 395 -34.61 73.40 69.87
C THR A 395 -34.82 71.92 70.30
N THR A 396 -33.75 71.20 70.71
CA THR A 396 -33.49 70.68 72.10
C THR A 396 -32.52 69.46 72.19
N THR A 397 -31.36 69.66 72.85
CA THR A 397 -30.57 68.78 73.77
C THR A 397 -30.17 67.32 73.46
N THR A 398 -28.86 67.13 73.25
CA THR A 398 -27.88 66.20 73.91
C THR A 398 -28.27 64.77 74.36
N THR A 399 -27.46 63.74 74.00
CA THR A 399 -26.71 62.78 74.88
C THR A 399 -26.15 61.56 74.09
N THR A 400 -24.81 61.45 74.00
CA THR A 400 -23.87 60.32 74.32
C THR A 400 -24.34 58.83 74.21
N THR A 401 -23.56 57.77 73.87
CA THR A 401 -22.11 57.45 74.02
C THR A 401 -21.68 56.15 73.24
N THR A 402 -20.37 55.98 72.91
CA THR A 402 -19.55 54.72 72.88
C THR A 402 -19.80 53.60 71.81
N THR A 403 -18.89 53.31 70.84
CA THR A 403 -17.68 52.39 70.82
C THR A 403 -18.02 50.88 70.93
N THR A 404 -17.46 49.88 70.19
CA THR A 404 -16.02 49.50 70.09
C THR A 404 -15.67 48.45 68.98
N THR A 405 -14.72 48.79 68.09
CA THR A 405 -13.50 48.09 67.57
C THR A 405 -13.37 46.55 67.38
N THR A 406 -12.54 46.15 66.37
CA THR A 406 -11.53 45.03 66.27
C THR A 406 -11.70 44.25 64.94
N THR A 407 -10.85 44.29 63.89
CA THR A 407 -9.38 44.14 63.67
C THR A 407 -8.91 42.69 63.46
N THR A 408 -7.92 42.49 62.55
CA THR A 408 -6.99 41.33 62.36
C THR A 408 -7.26 40.43 61.13
N THR A 409 -6.32 39.83 60.37
CA THR A 409 -4.97 40.19 59.84
C THR A 409 -4.58 39.16 58.74
N THR A 410 -3.76 39.57 57.76
CA THR A 410 -2.90 38.86 56.78
C THR A 410 -2.70 37.32 56.84
N THR A 411 -2.54 36.67 55.67
CA THR A 411 -1.50 35.63 55.41
C THR A 411 -1.14 35.57 53.90
N THR A 412 0.12 35.23 53.60
CA THR A 412 0.70 35.09 52.24
C THR A 412 1.21 33.66 52.05
N THR A 413 1.07 33.07 50.86
CA THR A 413 1.77 31.81 50.49
C THR A 413 2.20 31.80 49.02
N THR A 414 3.42 31.32 48.78
CA THR A 414 4.05 31.09 47.45
C THR A 414 4.21 29.59 47.23
N THR A 415 4.00 29.07 46.02
CA THR A 415 4.41 27.70 45.65
C THR A 415 4.90 27.60 44.19
N THR A 416 5.71 26.58 43.92
CA THR A 416 6.70 26.51 42.85
C THR A 416 6.38 25.46 41.77
N THR A 417 7.03 25.60 40.61
CA THR A 417 7.30 24.67 39.49
C THR A 417 7.19 23.16 39.79
N THR A 418 6.77 22.35 38.80
CA THR A 418 7.51 21.14 38.34
C THR A 418 7.10 20.75 36.91
N THR A 419 8.10 20.41 36.09
CA THR A 419 7.97 19.81 34.76
C THR A 419 8.31 18.32 34.87
N THR A 420 7.55 17.42 34.21
CA THR A 420 7.93 16.01 34.10
C THR A 420 8.13 15.64 32.64
N THR A 421 9.37 15.30 32.30
CA THR A 421 9.76 14.70 31.02
C THR A 421 10.00 13.21 31.26
N THR A 422 9.37 12.33 30.48
CA THR A 422 9.65 10.88 30.56
C THR A 422 10.18 10.39 29.24
N THR A 423 11.51 10.26 29.17
CA THR A 423 12.19 9.44 28.17
C THR A 423 12.47 8.07 28.76
N THR A 424 12.13 7.01 28.03
CA THR A 424 12.65 5.66 28.28
C THR A 424 13.06 5.04 26.97
N SER A 425 14.35 4.72 26.87
CA SER A 425 14.96 4.00 25.76
C SER A 425 15.92 2.97 26.33
N SER A 426 15.63 1.71 26.05
CA SER A 426 16.56 0.57 26.08
C SER A 426 15.94 -0.56 25.29
#